data_AF-A0A432SXX1-F1
#
_entry.id   AF-A0A432SXX1-F1
#
_cell.length_a   1.000
_cell.length_b   1.000
_cell.length_c   1.000
_cell.angle_alpha   90.00
_cell.angle_beta   90.00
_cell.angle_gamma   90.00
#
_symmetry.space_group_name_H-M   'P 1'
#
loop_
_entity.id
_entity.type
_entity.pdbx_description
1 polymer ?
#
loop_
_entity_poly.entity_id
_entity_poly.type
_entity_poly.pdbx_seq_one_letter_code
_entity_poly.pdbx_strand_id
1 'polypeptide(L)'
;IDADSSFRVIRPGMQLLAIPPQKVLSPKNTFNNQKNKDGVAGVQHPIDIDHLLEEKYSQIQQQRLQELKKQKRSTIAKKIKKFEQLLSKLPNKEKLELQSKEHSNIGNLILSNLYQIKPYDTQLKTYDFEGKEVTIPLPKNIKINRMSDYYFNLSKRAKAKAKNVHIEQENLSSKKTFYENIYYALEQANTPYELELLVPKRAKSLRKKEKLREGELFWIENYKVMVGRNAKENQKLLELAKANDVWMHIRGVPSSHVIIRTDKQNLPESVIEAAAKLCVDFSVKNAGDYEVDYTKRKFVKIQEGSNVFYNKYETILVTKEGIEIRV
;
A
#
# COMPACT_ATOMS: atom_id res chain seq x y z
N ILE A 1 12.76 -50.97 -26.87
CA ILE A 1 12.28 -49.63 -27.27
C ILE A 1 11.31 -49.90 -28.41
N ASP A 2 10.01 -49.89 -28.10
CA ASP A 2 8.98 -50.34 -29.03
C ASP A 2 8.94 -49.45 -30.28
N ALA A 3 9.08 -50.10 -31.43
CA ALA A 3 9.16 -49.48 -32.75
C ALA A 3 7.85 -48.77 -33.15
N ASP A 4 6.75 -49.03 -32.44
CA ASP A 4 5.43 -48.46 -32.71
C ASP A 4 5.20 -47.09 -32.04
N SER A 5 6.17 -46.56 -31.29
CA SER A 5 6.00 -45.34 -30.49
C SER A 5 6.39 -44.04 -31.19
N SER A 6 6.96 -44.09 -32.40
CA SER A 6 7.47 -42.90 -33.10
C SER A 6 6.80 -42.69 -34.45
N PHE A 7 5.79 -41.80 -34.47
CA PHE A 7 5.06 -41.36 -35.67
C PHE A 7 5.90 -40.53 -36.67
N ARG A 8 7.23 -40.60 -36.63
CA ARG A 8 8.14 -39.70 -37.37
C ARG A 8 9.34 -40.38 -38.03
N VAL A 9 9.23 -41.67 -38.40
CA VAL A 9 10.25 -42.36 -39.20
C VAL A 9 9.65 -42.76 -40.54
N ILE A 10 10.14 -42.18 -41.64
CA ILE A 10 9.72 -42.52 -43.01
C ILE A 10 10.60 -43.67 -43.51
N ARG A 11 10.00 -44.77 -43.98
CA ARG A 11 10.70 -45.92 -44.58
C ARG A 11 10.17 -46.24 -45.99
N PRO A 12 11.01 -46.69 -46.93
CA PRO A 12 10.57 -47.09 -48.26
C PRO A 12 9.59 -48.28 -48.18
N GLY A 13 8.43 -48.18 -48.85
CA GLY A 13 7.45 -49.27 -48.95
C GLY A 13 6.28 -49.23 -47.96
N MET A 14 6.28 -48.33 -46.97
CA MET A 14 5.11 -48.10 -46.11
C MET A 14 4.19 -47.02 -46.68
N GLN A 15 2.90 -47.32 -46.84
CA GLN A 15 1.90 -46.30 -47.16
C GLN A 15 1.80 -45.29 -46.01
N LEU A 16 2.02 -44.01 -46.33
CA LEU A 16 1.83 -42.92 -45.38
C LEU A 16 0.35 -42.82 -45.07
N LEU A 17 -0.02 -42.98 -43.80
CA LEU A 17 -1.37 -42.69 -43.34
C LEU A 17 -1.66 -41.21 -43.57
N ALA A 18 -2.83 -40.91 -44.15
CA ALA A 18 -3.28 -39.54 -44.30
C ALA A 18 -3.26 -38.85 -42.93
N ILE A 19 -2.72 -37.63 -42.89
CA ILE A 19 -2.76 -36.81 -41.68
C ILE A 19 -4.22 -36.73 -41.24
N PRO A 20 -4.57 -37.11 -40.00
CA PRO A 20 -5.94 -37.04 -39.55
C PRO A 20 -6.42 -35.60 -39.75
N PRO A 21 -7.58 -35.39 -40.39
CA PRO A 21 -8.04 -34.04 -40.70
C PRO A 21 -8.08 -33.24 -39.41
N GLN A 22 -7.42 -32.09 -39.42
CA GLN A 22 -7.40 -31.19 -38.27
C GLN A 22 -8.87 -30.94 -37.89
N LYS A 23 -9.24 -31.20 -36.63
CA LYS A 23 -10.58 -30.87 -36.13
C LYS A 23 -10.74 -29.36 -36.23
N VAL A 24 -11.26 -28.88 -37.35
CA VAL A 24 -11.68 -27.50 -37.51
C VAL A 24 -12.75 -27.29 -36.44
N LEU A 25 -12.48 -26.37 -35.52
CA LEU A 25 -13.47 -25.93 -34.53
C LEU A 25 -14.74 -25.58 -35.29
N SER A 26 -15.81 -26.33 -35.06
CA SER A 26 -17.09 -26.12 -35.73
C SER A 26 -17.52 -24.67 -35.54
N PRO A 27 -17.93 -23.94 -36.59
CA PRO A 27 -18.39 -22.57 -36.44
C PRO A 27 -19.74 -22.59 -35.73
N LYS A 28 -19.72 -22.52 -34.40
CA LYS A 28 -20.87 -22.04 -33.63
C LYS A 28 -20.93 -20.52 -33.86
N ASN A 29 -21.45 -20.12 -35.03
CA ASN A 29 -22.04 -18.82 -35.36
C ASN A 29 -22.13 -18.68 -36.89
N THR A 30 -23.00 -19.46 -37.52
CA THR A 30 -23.47 -19.16 -38.89
C THR A 30 -24.81 -18.46 -38.79
N PHE A 31 -24.83 -17.15 -39.00
CA PHE A 31 -26.02 -16.43 -39.44
C PHE A 31 -26.19 -16.59 -40.95
N ASN A 32 -27.43 -16.87 -41.35
CA ASN A 32 -28.00 -16.85 -42.70
C ASN A 32 -27.54 -17.90 -43.71
N ASN A 33 -28.32 -18.98 -43.79
CA ASN A 33 -28.46 -19.83 -44.96
C ASN A 33 -29.09 -19.04 -46.12
N GLN A 34 -28.32 -18.77 -47.18
CA GLN A 34 -28.87 -18.71 -48.54
C GLN A 34 -28.28 -19.88 -49.33
N LYS A 35 -29.18 -20.76 -49.79
CA LYS A 35 -28.86 -21.94 -50.59
C LYS A 35 -28.38 -21.50 -51.97
N ASN A 36 -27.15 -21.85 -52.34
CA ASN A 36 -26.78 -22.00 -53.74
C ASN A 36 -26.92 -23.48 -54.13
N LYS A 37 -27.60 -23.69 -55.27
CA LYS A 37 -27.69 -24.96 -55.98
C LYS A 37 -26.33 -25.17 -56.64
N ASP A 38 -25.69 -26.29 -56.32
CA ASP A 38 -24.66 -27.02 -57.09
C ASP A 38 -23.69 -27.66 -56.08
N GLY A 39 -23.84 -28.98 -55.92
CA GLY A 39 -23.23 -29.79 -54.86
C GLY A 39 -21.71 -29.95 -54.96
N VAL A 40 -20.97 -28.87 -54.75
CA VAL A 40 -19.53 -28.89 -54.50
C VAL A 40 -19.30 -28.31 -53.11
N ALA A 41 -18.78 -29.13 -52.19
CA ALA A 41 -18.37 -28.72 -50.86
C ALA A 41 -17.12 -27.83 -50.97
N GLY A 42 -17.31 -26.56 -51.35
CA GLY A 42 -16.30 -25.53 -51.20
C GLY A 42 -15.98 -25.39 -49.72
N VAL A 43 -14.71 -25.51 -49.37
CA VAL A 43 -14.21 -25.20 -48.02
C VAL A 43 -14.52 -23.73 -47.78
N GLN A 44 -15.62 -23.46 -47.08
CA GLN A 44 -15.92 -22.12 -46.60
C GLN A 44 -14.89 -21.83 -45.51
N HIS A 45 -13.84 -21.10 -45.89
CA HIS A 45 -12.93 -20.50 -44.92
C HIS A 45 -13.79 -19.74 -43.91
N PRO A 46 -13.63 -19.97 -42.60
CA PRO A 46 -14.38 -19.24 -41.60
C PRO A 46 -14.17 -17.75 -41.89
N ILE A 47 -15.30 -17.07 -42.06
CA ILE A 47 -15.42 -15.63 -42.25
C ILE A 47 -14.55 -14.97 -41.19
N ASP A 48 -13.46 -14.37 -41.65
CA ASP A 48 -12.52 -13.54 -40.89
C ASP A 48 -11.78 -14.24 -39.73
N ILE A 49 -10.79 -15.07 -40.07
CA ILE A 49 -9.85 -15.69 -39.12
C ILE A 49 -9.16 -14.61 -38.26
N ASP A 50 -8.88 -13.45 -38.85
CA ASP A 50 -8.20 -12.34 -38.17
C ASP A 50 -9.10 -11.79 -37.04
N HIS A 51 -10.38 -11.58 -37.31
CA HIS A 51 -11.35 -11.19 -36.27
C HIS A 51 -11.43 -12.22 -35.12
N LEU A 52 -11.44 -13.52 -35.43
CA LEU A 52 -11.45 -14.57 -34.41
C LEU A 52 -10.17 -14.56 -33.56
N LEU A 53 -9.01 -14.33 -34.18
CA LEU A 53 -7.73 -14.22 -33.47
C LEU A 53 -7.68 -12.97 -32.59
N GLU A 54 -8.20 -11.83 -33.07
CA GLU A 54 -8.32 -10.59 -32.31
C GLU A 54 -9.24 -10.74 -31.10
N GLU A 55 -10.39 -11.40 -31.26
CA GLU A 55 -11.32 -11.69 -30.16
C GLU A 55 -10.66 -12.59 -29.11
N LYS A 56 -9.99 -13.66 -29.55
CA LYS A 56 -9.27 -14.58 -28.66
C LYS A 56 -8.11 -13.89 -27.94
N TYR A 57 -7.35 -13.06 -28.64
CA TYR A 57 -6.28 -12.27 -28.05
C TYR A 57 -6.84 -11.33 -26.97
N SER A 58 -7.93 -10.62 -27.27
CA SER A 58 -8.61 -9.72 -26.33
C SER A 58 -9.10 -10.45 -25.08
N GLN A 59 -9.73 -11.63 -25.24
CA GLN A 59 -10.15 -12.50 -24.13
C GLN A 59 -8.96 -12.90 -23.24
N ILE A 60 -7.84 -13.33 -23.84
CA ILE A 60 -6.64 -13.73 -23.10
C ILE A 60 -6.02 -12.53 -22.36
N GLN A 61 -5.96 -11.34 -22.98
CA GLN A 61 -5.46 -10.14 -22.32
C GLN A 61 -6.34 -9.72 -21.14
N GLN A 62 -7.66 -9.77 -21.30
CA GLN A 62 -8.61 -9.48 -20.22
C GLN A 62 -8.45 -10.46 -19.05
N GLN A 63 -8.36 -11.77 -19.33
CA GLN A 63 -8.13 -12.77 -18.29
C GLN A 63 -6.81 -12.52 -17.54
N ARG A 64 -5.73 -12.27 -18.29
CA ARG A 64 -4.41 -11.96 -17.71
C ARG A 64 -4.46 -10.70 -16.85
N LEU A 65 -5.16 -9.65 -17.29
CA LEU A 65 -5.37 -8.43 -16.54
C LEU A 65 -6.09 -8.71 -15.22
N GLN A 66 -7.18 -9.48 -15.25
CA GLN A 66 -7.95 -9.84 -14.06
C GLN A 66 -7.13 -10.65 -13.05
N GLU A 67 -6.33 -11.60 -13.53
CA GLU A 67 -5.43 -12.38 -12.67
C GLU A 67 -4.37 -11.50 -12.00
N LEU A 68 -3.73 -10.60 -12.76
CA LEU A 68 -2.78 -9.63 -12.22
C LEU A 68 -3.44 -8.73 -11.18
N LYS A 69 -4.64 -8.20 -11.49
CA LYS A 69 -5.44 -7.36 -10.60
C LYS A 69 -5.73 -8.08 -9.29
N LYS A 70 -6.20 -9.33 -9.35
CA LYS A 70 -6.45 -10.19 -8.17
C LYS A 70 -5.19 -10.40 -7.33
N GLN A 71 -4.05 -10.68 -7.95
CA GLN A 71 -2.78 -10.89 -7.26
C GLN A 71 -2.32 -9.61 -6.53
N LYS A 72 -2.35 -8.45 -7.20
CA LYS A 72 -1.95 -7.16 -6.62
C LYS A 72 -2.89 -6.74 -5.50
N ARG A 73 -4.21 -6.85 -5.71
CA ARG A 73 -5.24 -6.57 -4.69
C ARG A 73 -5.05 -7.39 -3.44
N SER A 74 -4.80 -8.70 -3.55
CA SER A 74 -4.54 -9.56 -2.39
C SER A 74 -3.34 -9.07 -1.57
N THR A 75 -2.30 -8.55 -2.25
CA THR A 75 -1.11 -8.00 -1.58
C THR A 75 -1.43 -6.73 -0.81
N ILE A 76 -2.23 -5.82 -1.38
CA ILE A 76 -2.64 -4.57 -0.74
C ILE A 76 -3.66 -4.81 0.37
N ALA A 77 -4.64 -5.70 0.17
CA ALA A 77 -5.62 -6.09 1.20
C ALA A 77 -4.95 -6.64 2.47
N LYS A 78 -3.86 -7.42 2.33
CA LYS A 78 -3.05 -7.86 3.47
C LYS A 78 -2.41 -6.69 4.23
N LYS A 79 -1.97 -5.64 3.53
CA LYS A 79 -1.44 -4.42 4.18
C LYS A 79 -2.55 -3.66 4.92
N ILE A 80 -3.72 -3.49 4.29
CA ILE A 80 -4.89 -2.84 4.92
C ILE A 80 -5.26 -3.58 6.22
N LYS A 81 -5.46 -4.90 6.14
CA LYS A 81 -5.79 -5.74 7.31
C LYS A 81 -4.75 -5.64 8.42
N LYS A 82 -3.47 -5.51 8.08
CA LYS A 82 -2.40 -5.30 9.07
C LYS A 82 -2.58 -3.97 9.81
N PHE A 83 -2.88 -2.87 9.11
CA PHE A 83 -3.10 -1.57 9.75
C PHE A 83 -4.39 -1.55 10.57
N GLU A 84 -5.44 -2.23 10.13
CA GLU A 84 -6.66 -2.42 10.92
C GLU A 84 -6.39 -3.16 12.23
N GLN A 85 -5.60 -4.23 12.19
CA GLN A 85 -5.19 -4.96 13.40
C GLN A 85 -4.31 -4.12 14.32
N LEU A 86 -3.52 -3.17 13.79
CA LEU A 86 -2.73 -2.25 14.62
C LEU A 86 -3.63 -1.19 15.27
N LEU A 87 -4.61 -0.68 14.52
CA LEU A 87 -5.62 0.25 15.03
C LEU A 87 -6.47 -0.39 16.13
N SER A 88 -6.91 -1.63 15.98
CA SER A 88 -7.70 -2.30 17.02
C SER A 88 -6.92 -2.65 18.29
N LYS A 89 -5.58 -2.72 18.20
CA LYS A 89 -4.68 -2.97 19.34
C LYS A 89 -4.26 -1.68 20.06
N LEU A 90 -4.57 -0.51 19.53
CA LEU A 90 -4.26 0.75 20.20
C LEU A 90 -5.06 0.83 21.50
N PRO A 91 -4.40 1.14 22.63
CA PRO A 91 -5.10 1.32 23.89
C PRO A 91 -5.98 2.57 23.85
N ASN A 92 -7.13 2.50 24.51
CA ASN A 92 -7.98 3.67 24.72
C ASN A 92 -7.26 4.69 25.63
N LYS A 93 -7.36 5.99 25.28
CA LYS A 93 -6.85 7.12 26.06
C LYS A 93 -7.35 7.07 27.51
N GLU A 94 -8.65 6.86 27.73
CA GLU A 94 -9.25 6.84 29.07
C GLU A 94 -8.65 5.73 29.94
N LYS A 95 -8.45 4.54 29.35
CA LYS A 95 -7.82 3.41 30.03
C LYS A 95 -6.37 3.73 30.43
N LEU A 96 -5.61 4.42 29.58
CA LEU A 96 -4.25 4.84 29.89
C LEU A 96 -4.21 5.93 30.98
N GLU A 97 -5.18 6.83 31.00
CA GLU A 97 -5.32 7.84 32.06
C GLU A 97 -5.67 7.20 33.40
N LEU A 98 -6.58 6.22 33.42
CA LEU A 98 -6.90 5.45 34.61
C LEU A 98 -5.66 4.71 35.13
N GLN A 99 -4.93 4.00 34.26
CA GLN A 99 -3.67 3.33 34.61
C GLN A 99 -2.62 4.29 35.15
N SER A 100 -2.53 5.50 34.60
CA SER A 100 -1.63 6.52 35.12
C SER A 100 -1.99 6.93 36.55
N LYS A 101 -3.28 7.13 36.85
CA LYS A 101 -3.76 7.44 38.20
C LYS A 101 -3.50 6.27 39.16
N GLU A 102 -3.85 5.05 38.77
CA GLU A 102 -3.59 3.82 39.56
C GLU A 102 -2.11 3.68 39.92
N HIS A 103 -1.20 3.79 38.94
CA HIS A 103 0.23 3.71 39.20
C HIS A 103 0.74 4.87 40.08
N SER A 104 0.14 6.06 39.97
CA SER A 104 0.49 7.18 40.86
C SER A 104 0.06 6.91 42.30
N ASN A 105 -1.15 6.37 42.50
CA ASN A 105 -1.67 6.01 43.81
C ASN A 105 -0.81 4.91 44.44
N ILE A 106 -0.48 3.86 43.68
CA ILE A 106 0.45 2.81 44.11
C ILE A 106 1.81 3.39 44.51
N GLY A 107 2.36 4.32 43.71
CA GLY A 107 3.61 5.00 44.02
C GLY A 107 3.55 5.74 45.37
N ASN A 108 2.44 6.42 45.66
CA ASN A 108 2.22 7.11 46.93
C ASN A 108 2.07 6.13 48.11
N LEU A 109 1.32 5.04 47.94
CA LEU A 109 1.13 4.01 48.98
C LEU A 109 2.43 3.29 49.34
N ILE A 110 3.26 3.00 48.33
CA ILE A 110 4.59 2.43 48.56
C ILE A 110 5.46 3.44 49.30
N LEU A 111 5.44 4.72 48.89
CA LEU A 111 6.25 5.76 49.50
C LEU A 111 5.90 5.97 50.99
N SER A 112 4.62 5.93 51.35
CA SER A 112 4.16 6.07 52.74
C SER A 112 4.42 4.84 53.61
N ASN A 113 4.46 3.64 53.00
CA ASN A 113 4.67 2.37 53.70
C ASN A 113 6.05 1.73 53.42
N LEU A 114 7.04 2.53 53.02
CA LEU A 114 8.39 2.04 52.69
C LEU A 114 9.02 1.22 53.83
N TYR A 115 8.74 1.59 55.08
CA TYR A 115 9.26 0.92 56.28
C TYR A 115 8.73 -0.51 56.47
N GLN A 116 7.61 -0.86 55.84
CA GLN A 116 6.99 -2.18 55.94
C GLN A 116 7.59 -3.20 54.96
N ILE A 117 8.31 -2.73 53.92
CA ILE A 117 8.86 -3.57 52.87
C ILE A 117 10.21 -4.13 53.32
N LYS A 118 10.30 -5.45 53.48
CA LYS A 118 11.56 -6.14 53.77
C LYS A 118 12.30 -6.53 52.48
N PRO A 119 13.62 -6.76 52.56
CA PRO A 119 14.37 -7.36 51.46
C PRO A 119 13.72 -8.67 51.00
N TYR A 120 13.62 -8.86 49.68
CA TYR A 120 13.04 -10.03 49.01
C TYR A 120 11.52 -10.20 49.10
N ASP A 121 10.79 -9.23 49.69
CA ASP A 121 9.34 -9.23 49.65
C ASP A 121 8.83 -9.13 48.20
N THR A 122 7.81 -9.93 47.89
CA THR A 122 7.20 -9.98 46.55
C THR A 122 5.89 -9.21 46.47
N GLN A 123 5.33 -8.84 47.63
CA GLN A 123 4.06 -8.11 47.74
C GLN A 123 4.09 -7.24 49.00
N LEU A 124 3.43 -6.09 48.92
CA LEU A 124 3.19 -5.21 50.05
C LEU A 124 1.68 -5.19 50.32
N LYS A 125 1.28 -5.53 51.56
CA LYS A 125 -0.11 -5.42 52.02
C LYS A 125 -0.26 -4.12 52.78
N THR A 126 -1.06 -3.18 52.28
CA THR A 126 -1.36 -1.90 52.94
C THR A 126 -2.84 -1.61 52.91
N TYR A 127 -3.25 -0.52 53.54
CA TYR A 127 -4.55 0.09 53.32
C TYR A 127 -4.42 1.22 52.28
N ASP A 128 -5.45 1.39 51.44
CA ASP A 128 -5.61 2.56 50.58
C ASP A 128 -6.00 3.79 51.43
N PHE A 129 -6.01 4.98 50.82
CA PHE A 129 -6.43 6.23 51.45
C PHE A 129 -7.90 6.21 51.93
N GLU A 130 -8.71 5.30 51.40
CA GLU A 130 -10.11 5.05 51.81
C GLU A 130 -10.23 3.97 52.90
N GLY A 131 -9.10 3.43 53.41
CA GLY A 131 -9.09 2.41 54.46
C GLY A 131 -9.34 0.98 53.98
N LYS A 132 -9.34 0.73 52.67
CA LYS A 132 -9.51 -0.62 52.09
C LYS A 132 -8.18 -1.36 51.99
N GLU A 133 -8.14 -2.65 52.33
CA GLU A 133 -6.94 -3.46 52.15
C GLU A 133 -6.58 -3.65 50.67
N VAL A 134 -5.34 -3.33 50.33
CA VAL A 134 -4.77 -3.44 48.98
C VAL A 134 -3.46 -4.23 49.05
N THR A 135 -3.32 -5.20 48.15
CA THR A 135 -2.08 -5.95 47.97
C THR A 135 -1.38 -5.49 46.70
N ILE A 136 -0.19 -4.91 46.84
CA ILE A 136 0.60 -4.33 45.76
C ILE A 136 1.75 -5.29 45.42
N PRO A 137 1.85 -5.81 44.18
CA PRO A 137 2.95 -6.68 43.78
C PRO A 137 4.26 -5.89 43.65
N LEU A 138 5.39 -6.43 44.14
CA LEU A 138 6.71 -5.80 44.08
C LEU A 138 7.57 -6.44 42.96
N PRO A 139 8.11 -5.66 42.00
CA PRO A 139 8.99 -6.18 40.95
C PRO A 139 10.35 -6.66 41.48
N LYS A 140 10.79 -7.84 41.02
CA LYS A 140 11.93 -8.62 41.58
C LYS A 140 13.33 -8.00 41.42
N ASN A 141 13.51 -6.94 40.63
CA ASN A 141 14.83 -6.36 40.30
C ASN A 141 14.95 -4.86 40.66
N ILE A 142 14.16 -4.37 41.61
CA ILE A 142 14.14 -2.95 41.97
C ILE A 142 14.51 -2.78 43.43
N LYS A 143 15.46 -1.87 43.71
CA LYS A 143 15.83 -1.50 45.08
C LYS A 143 14.60 -0.93 45.80
N ILE A 144 14.40 -1.30 47.06
CA ILE A 144 13.24 -0.87 47.88
C ILE A 144 13.07 0.65 47.86
N ASN A 145 14.15 1.41 48.07
CA ASN A 145 14.12 2.88 48.06
C ASN A 145 13.72 3.50 46.70
N ARG A 146 13.79 2.73 45.61
CA ARG A 146 13.40 3.16 44.25
C ARG A 146 12.08 2.54 43.79
N MET A 147 11.38 1.84 44.68
CA MET A 147 10.16 1.14 44.34
C MET A 147 9.03 2.11 44.00
N SER A 148 8.87 3.18 44.79
CA SER A 148 7.92 4.27 44.50
C SER A 148 8.25 4.96 43.18
N ASP A 149 9.53 5.29 42.94
CA ASP A 149 10.02 5.86 41.68
C ASP A 149 9.65 5.01 40.46
N TYR A 150 9.72 3.68 40.56
CA TYR A 150 9.32 2.78 39.48
C TYR A 150 7.85 2.96 39.09
N TYR A 151 6.95 2.99 40.06
CA TYR A 151 5.53 3.20 39.81
C TYR A 151 5.21 4.61 39.31
N PHE A 152 5.90 5.64 39.83
CA PHE A 152 5.79 6.99 39.28
C PHE A 152 6.29 7.06 37.83
N ASN A 153 7.35 6.33 37.48
CA ASN A 153 7.82 6.23 36.11
C ASN A 153 6.83 5.50 35.19
N LEU A 154 6.17 4.44 35.67
CA LEU A 154 5.07 3.80 34.95
C LEU A 154 3.90 4.77 34.72
N SER A 155 3.51 5.52 35.75
CA SER A 155 2.47 6.54 35.65
C SER A 155 2.83 7.62 34.62
N LYS A 156 4.05 8.17 34.68
CA LYS A 156 4.56 9.16 33.71
C LYS A 156 4.52 8.61 32.28
N ARG A 157 4.94 7.36 32.07
CA ARG A 157 4.89 6.68 30.77
C ARG A 157 3.46 6.50 30.26
N ALA A 158 2.54 6.05 31.12
CA ALA A 158 1.13 5.89 30.78
C ALA A 158 0.48 7.24 30.40
N LYS A 159 0.75 8.30 31.17
CA LYS A 159 0.29 9.67 30.88
C LYS A 159 0.83 10.20 29.55
N ALA A 160 2.13 10.03 29.30
CA ALA A 160 2.75 10.43 28.04
C ALA A 160 2.14 9.65 26.85
N LYS A 161 1.88 8.35 27.02
CA LYS A 161 1.21 7.53 26.01
C LYS A 161 -0.22 7.99 25.76
N ALA A 162 -0.99 8.31 26.81
CA ALA A 162 -2.36 8.83 26.69
C ALA A 162 -2.39 10.16 25.91
N LYS A 163 -1.42 11.04 26.15
CA LYS A 163 -1.29 12.30 25.42
C LYS A 163 -1.06 12.08 23.93
N ASN A 164 -0.22 11.11 23.56
CA ASN A 164 0.23 10.94 22.18
C ASN A 164 -0.51 9.85 21.39
N VAL A 165 -1.46 9.13 22.00
CA VAL A 165 -2.15 8.00 21.35
C VAL A 165 -2.95 8.42 20.11
N HIS A 166 -3.55 9.62 20.14
CA HIS A 166 -4.31 10.17 19.02
C HIS A 166 -3.42 10.39 17.78
N ILE A 167 -2.17 10.85 17.98
CA ILE A 167 -1.19 11.05 16.91
C ILE A 167 -0.84 9.71 16.25
N GLU A 168 -0.67 8.65 17.03
CA GLU A 168 -0.39 7.31 16.49
C GLU A 168 -1.61 6.75 15.74
N GLN A 169 -2.81 6.95 16.28
CA GLN A 169 -4.06 6.57 15.63
C GLN A 169 -4.25 7.27 14.29
N GLU A 170 -4.03 8.59 14.23
CA GLU A 170 -4.09 9.38 13.00
C GLU A 170 -3.06 8.85 11.98
N ASN A 171 -1.81 8.66 12.40
CA ASN A 171 -0.75 8.15 11.52
C ASN A 171 -1.06 6.77 10.93
N LEU A 172 -1.65 5.87 11.72
CA LEU A 172 -2.05 4.54 11.26
C LEU A 172 -3.31 4.60 10.38
N SER A 173 -4.24 5.49 10.69
CA SER A 173 -5.44 5.75 9.88
C SER A 173 -5.06 6.28 8.50
N SER A 174 -4.22 7.33 8.41
CA SER A 174 -3.75 7.86 7.13
C SER A 174 -3.03 6.81 6.30
N LYS A 175 -2.20 5.96 6.94
CA LYS A 175 -1.56 4.82 6.25
C LYS A 175 -2.57 3.81 5.71
N LYS A 176 -3.64 3.53 6.46
CA LYS A 176 -4.72 2.66 6.01
C LYS A 176 -5.41 3.30 4.79
N THR A 177 -5.83 4.56 4.89
CA THR A 177 -6.47 5.31 3.80
C THR A 177 -5.61 5.34 2.55
N PHE A 178 -4.29 5.55 2.67
CA PHE A 178 -3.36 5.49 1.54
C PHE A 178 -3.43 4.14 0.79
N TYR A 179 -3.45 3.01 1.50
CA TYR A 179 -3.57 1.70 0.86
C TYR A 179 -4.98 1.40 0.34
N GLU A 180 -6.02 1.94 0.95
CA GLU A 180 -7.38 1.89 0.40
C GLU A 180 -7.47 2.65 -0.93
N ASN A 181 -6.83 3.81 -1.02
CA ASN A 181 -6.76 4.59 -2.26
C ASN A 181 -6.01 3.81 -3.35
N ILE A 182 -4.88 3.17 -3.02
CA ILE A 182 -4.21 2.24 -3.94
C ILE A 182 -5.14 1.09 -4.35
N TYR A 183 -5.88 0.52 -3.40
CA TYR A 183 -6.80 -0.58 -3.69
C TYR A 183 -7.88 -0.13 -4.69
N TYR A 184 -8.45 1.06 -4.50
CA TYR A 184 -9.41 1.66 -5.41
C TYR A 184 -8.82 1.97 -6.80
N ALA A 185 -7.62 2.55 -6.85
CA ALA A 185 -6.91 2.79 -8.12
C ALA A 185 -6.64 1.48 -8.87
N LEU A 186 -6.28 0.41 -8.15
CA LEU A 186 -6.18 -0.93 -8.72
C LEU A 186 -7.51 -1.48 -9.21
N GLU A 187 -8.66 -0.93 -8.81
CA GLU A 187 -9.97 -1.29 -9.36
C GLU A 187 -10.30 -0.59 -10.66
N GLN A 188 -9.86 0.65 -10.83
CA GLN A 188 -10.09 1.42 -12.05
C GLN A 188 -9.05 1.17 -13.13
N ALA A 189 -7.87 0.66 -12.78
CA ALA A 189 -6.83 0.33 -13.75
C ALA A 189 -7.32 -0.67 -14.82
N ASN A 190 -7.16 -0.26 -16.08
CA ASN A 190 -7.58 -0.97 -17.28
C ASN A 190 -6.40 -1.56 -18.05
N THR A 191 -5.18 -1.08 -17.76
CA THR A 191 -3.97 -1.54 -18.44
C THR A 191 -3.04 -2.32 -17.50
N PRO A 192 -2.30 -3.32 -18.00
CA PRO A 192 -1.28 -4.00 -17.20
C PRO A 192 -0.16 -3.06 -16.72
N TYR A 193 0.13 -2.02 -17.50
CA TYR A 193 1.14 -1.00 -17.17
C TYR A 193 0.74 -0.20 -15.92
N GLU A 194 -0.52 0.27 -15.84
CA GLU A 194 -1.03 0.96 -14.64
C GLU A 194 -0.98 0.07 -13.40
N LEU A 195 -1.34 -1.21 -13.53
CA LEU A 195 -1.25 -2.16 -12.41
C LEU A 195 0.20 -2.34 -11.92
N GLU A 196 1.17 -2.27 -12.82
CA GLU A 196 2.60 -2.36 -12.49
C GLU A 196 3.11 -1.06 -11.86
N LEU A 197 2.65 0.09 -12.32
CA LEU A 197 2.96 1.39 -11.73
C LEU A 197 2.45 1.48 -10.28
N LEU A 198 1.19 1.09 -10.04
CA LEU A 198 0.53 1.15 -8.73
C LEU A 198 1.14 0.15 -7.73
N VAL A 199 1.58 -1.02 -8.21
CA VAL A 199 2.24 -2.04 -7.38
C VAL A 199 3.39 -2.67 -8.18
N PRO A 200 4.62 -2.13 -8.08
CA PRO A 200 5.74 -2.62 -8.89
C PRO A 200 6.07 -4.10 -8.60
N LYS A 201 6.35 -4.87 -9.66
CA LYS A 201 6.92 -6.22 -9.53
C LYS A 201 8.35 -6.07 -9.01
N ARG A 202 8.50 -6.10 -7.69
CA ARG A 202 9.83 -5.97 -7.08
C ARG A 202 10.74 -7.11 -7.55
N ALA A 203 11.76 -6.81 -8.35
CA ALA A 203 12.88 -7.72 -8.59
C ALA A 203 13.55 -8.05 -7.24
N LYS A 204 13.67 -9.34 -6.92
CA LYS A 204 14.12 -9.81 -5.61
C LYS A 204 15.55 -9.35 -5.25
N SER A 205 16.40 -9.00 -6.22
CA SER A 205 17.79 -8.59 -5.99
C SER A 205 17.96 -7.13 -5.55
N LEU A 206 17.15 -6.20 -6.07
CA LEU A 206 17.19 -4.77 -5.68
C LEU A 206 16.63 -4.51 -4.26
N ARG A 207 15.79 -5.42 -3.74
CA ARG A 207 15.18 -5.34 -2.40
C ARG A 207 16.16 -5.33 -1.23
N LYS A 208 17.40 -5.78 -1.40
CA LYS A 208 18.35 -5.87 -0.27
C LYS A 208 19.04 -4.54 0.04
N LYS A 209 19.15 -3.62 -0.92
CA LYS A 209 19.96 -2.40 -0.74
C LYS A 209 19.18 -1.14 -0.35
N GLU A 210 17.92 -0.98 -0.74
CA GLU A 210 17.17 0.24 -0.43
C GLU A 210 15.74 -0.06 0.06
N LYS A 211 15.61 -0.36 1.36
CA LYS A 211 14.32 -0.22 2.03
C LYS A 211 14.23 1.22 2.52
N LEU A 212 13.45 2.04 1.82
CA LEU A 212 13.02 3.31 2.38
C LEU A 212 12.16 2.99 3.61
N ARG A 213 12.59 3.43 4.79
CA ARG A 213 11.80 3.23 6.02
C ARG A 213 10.61 4.19 6.03
N GLU A 214 10.74 5.31 5.32
CA GLU A 214 9.84 6.45 5.24
C GLU A 214 9.06 6.52 3.91
N GLY A 215 7.80 6.08 3.87
CA GLY A 215 6.97 6.17 2.66
C GLY A 215 6.97 4.89 1.80
N GLU A 216 6.46 5.02 0.57
CA GLU A 216 6.50 3.99 -0.47
C GLU A 216 7.36 4.45 -1.65
N LEU A 217 7.95 3.47 -2.34
CA LEU A 217 8.93 3.67 -3.39
C LEU A 217 8.45 3.09 -4.70
N PHE A 218 8.47 3.92 -5.74
CA PHE A 218 8.08 3.60 -7.11
C PHE A 218 9.23 3.92 -8.07
N TRP A 219 9.22 3.22 -9.21
CA TRP A 219 10.16 3.45 -10.29
C TRP A 219 9.34 3.71 -11.55
N ILE A 220 9.54 4.88 -12.16
CA ILE A 220 8.86 5.31 -13.38
C ILE A 220 9.96 5.64 -14.39
N GLU A 221 10.06 4.88 -15.48
CA GLU A 221 11.10 5.11 -16.51
C GLU A 221 12.52 5.27 -15.93
N ASN A 222 12.88 4.44 -14.94
CA ASN A 222 14.14 4.48 -14.17
C ASN A 222 14.34 5.69 -13.23
N TYR A 223 13.35 6.57 -13.10
CA TYR A 223 13.32 7.59 -12.05
C TYR A 223 12.75 7.05 -10.76
N LYS A 224 13.41 7.42 -9.65
CA LYS A 224 13.03 7.02 -8.31
C LYS A 224 11.99 7.99 -7.77
N VAL A 225 10.76 7.52 -7.57
CA VAL A 225 9.62 8.31 -7.07
C VAL A 225 9.24 7.84 -5.68
N MET A 226 9.28 8.75 -4.71
CA MET A 226 8.97 8.48 -3.30
C MET A 226 7.65 9.16 -2.94
N VAL A 227 6.76 8.43 -2.27
CA VAL A 227 5.44 8.94 -1.86
C VAL A 227 5.24 8.76 -0.37
N GLY A 228 4.87 9.84 0.32
CA GLY A 228 4.60 9.82 1.76
C GLY A 228 3.17 9.35 2.04
N ARG A 229 3.01 8.43 3.01
CA ARG A 229 1.69 7.85 3.32
C ARG A 229 0.94 8.60 4.41
N ASN A 230 1.63 9.47 5.13
CA ASN A 230 1.07 10.27 6.22
C ASN A 230 1.94 11.51 6.45
N ALA A 231 1.47 12.45 7.28
CA ALA A 231 2.16 13.71 7.56
C ALA A 231 3.62 13.50 8.03
N LYS A 232 3.85 12.54 8.93
CA LYS A 232 5.19 12.22 9.44
C LYS A 232 6.14 11.73 8.34
N GLU A 233 5.65 10.93 7.41
CA GLU A 233 6.44 10.46 6.27
C GLU A 233 6.64 11.56 5.23
N ASN A 234 5.64 12.41 4.99
CA ASN A 234 5.76 13.60 4.14
C ASN A 234 6.89 14.51 4.63
N GLN A 235 6.94 14.80 5.94
CA GLN A 235 8.01 15.61 6.54
C GLN A 235 9.39 14.97 6.30
N LYS A 236 9.51 13.66 6.57
CA LYS A 236 10.79 12.97 6.37
C LYS A 236 11.21 12.90 4.91
N LEU A 237 10.27 12.74 3.97
CA LEU A 237 10.59 12.80 2.54
C LEU A 237 11.17 14.16 2.17
N LEU A 238 10.60 15.26 2.69
CA LEU A 238 11.14 16.60 2.49
C LEU A 238 12.54 16.77 3.06
N GLU A 239 12.87 16.11 4.17
CA GLU A 239 14.22 16.10 4.76
C GLU A 239 15.22 15.26 3.94
N LEU A 240 14.76 14.16 3.34
CA LEU A 240 15.58 13.26 2.51
C LEU A 240 15.82 13.78 1.09
N ALA A 241 14.99 14.70 0.61
CA ALA A 241 15.05 15.23 -0.75
C ALA A 241 16.22 16.21 -0.94
N LYS A 242 16.91 16.10 -2.08
CA LYS A 242 17.97 17.02 -2.49
C LYS A 242 17.36 18.31 -3.04
N ALA A 243 18.12 19.39 -3.04
CA ALA A 243 17.69 20.71 -3.50
C ALA A 243 17.08 20.75 -4.92
N ASN A 244 17.57 19.91 -5.85
CA ASN A 244 17.11 19.87 -7.24
C ASN A 244 16.04 18.80 -7.50
N ASP A 245 15.74 17.93 -6.52
CA ASP A 245 14.66 16.94 -6.65
C ASP A 245 13.32 17.67 -6.87
N VAL A 246 12.41 17.05 -7.61
CA VAL A 246 11.07 17.63 -7.84
C VAL A 246 10.15 17.19 -6.72
N TRP A 247 9.42 18.14 -6.13
CA TRP A 247 8.38 17.93 -5.15
C TRP A 247 7.02 18.23 -5.79
N MET A 248 6.00 17.43 -5.47
CA MET A 248 4.64 17.59 -5.99
C MET A 248 3.60 17.42 -4.88
N HIS A 249 2.47 18.13 -5.00
CA HIS A 249 1.31 18.07 -4.10
C HIS A 249 0.05 18.59 -4.78
N ILE A 250 -1.12 18.07 -4.41
CA ILE A 250 -2.41 18.53 -4.94
C ILE A 250 -2.74 19.93 -4.40
N ARG A 251 -3.11 20.85 -5.27
CA ARG A 251 -3.44 22.22 -4.88
C ARG A 251 -4.72 22.27 -4.06
N GLY A 252 -4.66 22.95 -2.92
CA GLY A 252 -5.84 23.17 -2.06
C GLY A 252 -6.40 21.94 -1.33
N VAL A 253 -5.82 20.75 -1.53
CA VAL A 253 -6.30 19.49 -0.94
C VAL A 253 -5.18 18.82 -0.15
N PRO A 254 -5.40 18.40 1.12
CA PRO A 254 -4.42 17.63 1.86
C PRO A 254 -4.06 16.33 1.12
N SER A 255 -2.80 16.17 0.72
CA SER A 255 -2.37 15.07 -0.13
C SER A 255 -0.98 14.52 0.23
N SER A 256 -0.65 13.38 -0.35
CA SER A 256 0.68 12.79 -0.23
C SER A 256 1.74 13.67 -0.89
N HIS A 257 2.87 13.89 -0.21
CA HIS A 257 4.01 14.52 -0.83
C HIS A 257 4.70 13.51 -1.75
N VAL A 258 4.83 13.86 -3.03
CA VAL A 258 5.55 13.05 -4.01
C VAL A 258 6.89 13.72 -4.30
N ILE A 259 7.96 12.93 -4.29
CA ILE A 259 9.31 13.41 -4.57
C ILE A 259 9.94 12.55 -5.65
N ILE A 260 10.34 13.19 -6.73
CA ILE A 260 11.08 12.58 -7.83
C ILE A 260 12.55 12.92 -7.66
N ARG A 261 13.37 11.89 -7.45
CA ARG A 261 14.83 12.04 -7.38
C ARG A 261 15.36 12.36 -8.76
N THR A 262 15.93 13.55 -8.91
CA THR A 262 16.58 14.00 -10.14
C THR A 262 18.08 14.03 -9.85
N ASP A 263 18.77 12.91 -10.09
CA ASP A 263 20.22 12.82 -9.93
C ASP A 263 20.97 13.57 -11.05
N LYS A 264 20.64 14.87 -11.21
CA LYS A 264 21.12 15.83 -12.23
C LYS A 264 20.72 15.51 -13.67
N GLN A 265 19.68 14.71 -13.88
CA GLN A 265 19.11 14.44 -15.19
C GLN A 265 17.91 15.37 -15.47
N ASN A 266 17.69 15.67 -16.75
CA ASN A 266 16.48 16.36 -17.18
C ASN A 266 15.31 15.40 -17.02
N LEU A 267 14.22 15.88 -16.41
CA LEU A 267 13.06 15.05 -16.12
C LEU A 267 12.11 15.05 -17.34
N PRO A 268 11.78 13.89 -17.92
CA PRO A 268 10.79 13.80 -19.00
C PRO A 268 9.40 14.18 -18.49
N GLU A 269 8.60 14.78 -19.36
CA GLU A 269 7.21 15.18 -19.06
C GLU A 269 6.34 13.96 -18.68
N SER A 270 6.54 12.82 -19.35
CA SER A 270 5.86 11.55 -19.04
C SER A 270 6.03 11.11 -17.59
N VAL A 271 7.20 11.36 -17.00
CA VAL A 271 7.49 11.00 -15.60
C VAL A 271 6.80 11.96 -14.64
N ILE A 272 6.71 13.24 -14.99
CA ILE A 272 5.98 14.25 -14.21
C ILE A 272 4.49 13.92 -14.21
N GLU A 273 3.92 13.65 -15.38
CA GLU A 273 2.51 13.24 -15.54
C GLU A 273 2.18 11.98 -14.73
N ALA A 274 3.00 10.94 -14.86
CA ALA A 274 2.79 9.69 -14.13
C ALA A 274 2.91 9.88 -12.61
N ALA A 275 3.85 10.71 -12.15
CA ALA A 275 3.99 11.03 -10.73
C ALA A 275 2.84 11.89 -10.21
N ALA A 276 2.32 12.83 -11.01
CA ALA A 276 1.14 13.62 -10.69
C ALA A 276 -0.11 12.72 -10.56
N LYS A 277 -0.30 11.79 -11.51
CA LYS A 277 -1.36 10.79 -11.44
C LYS A 277 -1.27 9.95 -10.17
N LEU A 278 -0.07 9.50 -9.78
CA LEU A 278 0.13 8.79 -8.52
C LEU A 278 -0.19 9.65 -7.28
N CYS A 279 0.14 10.94 -7.30
CA CYS A 279 -0.19 11.87 -6.21
C CYS A 279 -1.71 11.91 -5.99
N VAL A 280 -2.48 12.07 -7.07
CA VAL A 280 -3.95 12.10 -7.05
C VAL A 280 -4.53 10.74 -6.66
N ASP A 281 -4.04 9.66 -7.28
CA ASP A 281 -4.52 8.31 -7.05
C ASP A 281 -4.39 7.85 -5.61
N PHE A 282 -3.32 8.27 -4.93
CA PHE A 282 -3.03 7.84 -3.57
C PHE A 282 -3.61 8.76 -2.50
N SER A 283 -4.05 9.96 -2.87
CA SER A 283 -4.53 10.97 -1.90
C SER A 283 -6.05 11.08 -1.87
N VAL A 284 -6.73 10.97 -3.02
CA VAL A 284 -8.18 11.23 -3.12
C VAL A 284 -8.92 10.00 -3.61
N LYS A 285 -10.17 9.80 -3.15
CA LYS A 285 -11.05 8.71 -3.62
C LYS A 285 -11.98 9.13 -4.74
N ASN A 286 -12.48 10.37 -4.66
CA ASN A 286 -13.48 10.90 -5.58
C ASN A 286 -12.92 11.11 -6.97
N ALA A 287 -13.76 10.90 -7.97
CA ALA A 287 -13.48 11.30 -9.35
C ALA A 287 -13.54 12.84 -9.47
N GLY A 288 -12.81 13.37 -10.43
CA GLY A 288 -12.76 14.80 -10.71
C GLY A 288 -11.43 15.26 -11.28
N ASP A 289 -11.35 16.55 -11.59
CA ASP A 289 -10.14 17.20 -12.07
C ASP A 289 -9.38 17.83 -10.91
N TYR A 290 -8.10 17.46 -10.80
CA TYR A 290 -7.22 17.91 -9.73
C TYR A 290 -6.03 18.65 -10.32
N GLU A 291 -5.76 19.85 -9.79
CA GLU A 291 -4.54 20.58 -10.07
C GLU A 291 -3.41 20.07 -9.16
N VAL A 292 -2.31 19.63 -9.75
CA VAL A 292 -1.12 19.18 -9.02
C VAL A 292 0.00 20.19 -9.23
N ASP A 293 0.40 20.85 -8.15
CA ASP A 293 1.53 21.77 -8.18
C ASP A 293 2.82 21.00 -8.01
N TYR A 294 3.83 21.36 -8.79
CA TYR A 294 5.18 20.83 -8.66
C TYR A 294 6.25 21.90 -8.78
N THR A 295 7.34 21.71 -8.03
CA THR A 295 8.49 22.59 -8.07
C THR A 295 9.75 21.87 -7.58
N LYS A 296 10.92 22.49 -7.76
CA LYS A 296 12.16 21.96 -7.18
C LYS A 296 12.12 22.11 -5.66
N ARG A 297 12.60 21.09 -4.94
CA ARG A 297 12.61 21.02 -3.48
C ARG A 297 13.22 22.25 -2.82
N LYS A 298 14.25 22.88 -3.41
CA LYS A 298 14.87 24.12 -2.91
C LYS A 298 13.91 25.33 -2.79
N PHE A 299 12.80 25.30 -3.54
CA PHE A 299 11.76 26.32 -3.51
C PHE A 299 10.66 26.02 -2.50
N VAL A 300 10.72 24.86 -1.83
CA VAL A 300 9.80 24.44 -0.79
C VAL A 300 10.41 24.75 0.58
N LYS A 301 9.72 25.55 1.40
CA LYS A 301 10.07 25.87 2.78
C LYS A 301 9.10 25.16 3.72
N ILE A 302 9.65 24.45 4.71
CA ILE A 302 8.86 23.77 5.73
C ILE A 302 8.40 24.84 6.74
N GLN A 303 7.10 24.86 7.05
CA GLN A 303 6.54 25.72 8.09
C GLN A 303 6.38 24.93 9.39
N GLU A 304 5.40 24.02 9.45
CA GLU A 304 5.10 23.21 10.61
C GLU A 304 4.78 21.77 10.18
N GLY A 305 5.52 20.80 10.73
CA GLY A 305 5.35 19.39 10.38
C GLY A 305 5.56 19.15 8.88
N SER A 306 4.52 18.70 8.19
CA SER A 306 4.50 18.53 6.73
C SER A 306 3.93 19.72 5.96
N ASN A 307 3.47 20.78 6.64
CA ASN A 307 2.95 21.97 5.96
C ASN A 307 4.11 22.74 5.34
N VAL A 308 3.92 23.14 4.08
CA VAL A 308 4.97 23.76 3.28
C VAL A 308 4.48 25.02 2.60
N PHE A 309 5.37 26.01 2.55
CA PHE A 309 5.25 27.16 1.67
C PHE A 309 6.15 26.92 0.45
N TYR A 310 5.63 27.08 -0.76
CA TYR A 310 6.40 26.89 -1.98
C TYR A 310 6.19 28.06 -2.94
N ASN A 311 7.20 28.34 -3.76
CA ASN A 311 7.15 29.34 -4.81
C ASN A 311 7.72 28.76 -6.12
N LYS A 312 7.57 29.51 -7.22
CA LYS A 312 8.06 29.12 -8.56
C LYS A 312 7.63 27.69 -8.92
N TYR A 313 6.31 27.47 -8.85
CA TYR A 313 5.70 26.20 -9.18
C TYR A 313 5.08 26.24 -10.56
N GLU A 314 4.98 25.06 -11.15
CA GLU A 314 4.18 24.79 -12.33
C GLU A 314 3.04 23.87 -11.89
N THR A 315 1.92 23.91 -12.62
CA THR A 315 0.71 23.17 -12.28
C THR A 315 0.37 22.25 -13.44
N ILE A 316 0.05 21.00 -13.14
CA ILE A 316 -0.45 20.03 -14.11
C ILE A 316 -1.86 19.60 -13.73
N LEU A 317 -2.75 19.54 -14.72
CA LEU A 317 -4.11 19.07 -14.53
C LEU A 317 -4.14 17.55 -14.65
N VAL A 318 -4.74 16.88 -13.67
CA VAL A 318 -4.89 15.43 -13.65
C VAL A 318 -6.36 15.08 -13.44
N THR A 319 -6.96 14.45 -14.45
CA THR A 319 -8.31 13.90 -14.36
C THR A 319 -8.28 12.53 -13.72
N LYS A 320 -9.02 12.35 -12.63
CA LYS A 320 -9.23 11.05 -12.01
C LYS A 320 -10.55 10.44 -12.48
N GLU A 321 -10.44 9.39 -13.27
CA GLU A 321 -11.58 8.61 -13.74
C GLU A 321 -12.20 7.78 -12.59
N GLY A 322 -13.52 7.83 -12.46
CA GLY A 322 -14.27 7.10 -11.46
C GLY A 322 -15.72 7.57 -11.36
N ILE A 323 -16.50 6.95 -10.48
CA ILE A 323 -17.88 7.37 -10.21
C ILE A 323 -17.82 8.55 -9.22
N GLU A 324 -18.37 9.70 -9.60
CA GLU A 324 -18.63 10.80 -8.66
C GLU A 324 -19.52 10.28 -7.52
N ILE A 325 -18.95 10.09 -6.33
CA ILE A 325 -19.75 9.98 -5.12
C ILE A 325 -20.12 11.41 -4.75
N ARG A 326 -21.24 11.90 -5.30
CA ARG A 326 -21.87 13.11 -4.79
C ARG A 326 -22.33 12.79 -3.36
N VAL A 327 -21.63 13.36 -2.38
CA VAL A 327 -21.99 13.29 -0.96
C VAL A 327 -23.07 14.33 -0.68
#